data_AF-A0A1E3KAA9-F1
#
_entry.id   AF-A0A1E3KAA9-F1
#
_cell.length_a   1.000
_cell.length_b   1.000
_cell.length_c   1.000
_cell.angle_alpha   90.00
_cell.angle_beta   90.00
_cell.angle_gamma   90.00
#
_symmetry.space_group_name_H-M   'P 1'
#
loop_
_entity.id
_entity.type
_entity.pdbx_description
1 polymer ?
#
loop_
_entity_poly.entity_id
_entity_poly.type
_entity_poly.pdbx_seq_one_letter_code
_entity_poly.pdbx_strand_id
1 'polypeptide(L)'
;MAHPIHLPLPHPSSLVAVPHPVYRQPHLIHTYSHNPDRSIVHDDSAMAWFDPAPIGSDLNYGFERLVERGDDDEHLDGLVESLEVMGRNGEEGERKGGIITWRGMLTRLLTSPYETRDGWEMTAFALDGSVYLELYDPPEARAAKKKGEAQWARQAYMGYSYESWSTAKSYSHDESVPDHWGGDVNTNVQWANVVRSAIGDIPVCIAGEVDCVNGAPSENNPGLEETVELKTNKVIANEWQEKTFVKKLLKHWAQSWLLGTPRLMIGFRDDAGILRSQQLFDTYMLPRIAATHSTTPAWHPSPCFHALHSIASLLTTHILPTDRLLTHPDLRGNKERVDREGLPPAVVWRLRFDPRRGFELFQTGQVGLVDGRWGGVLKENYVRWRMGV
;
A
#
# COMPACT_ATOMS: atom_id res chain seq x y z
N MET A 1 -19.02 26.03 -8.53
CA MET A 1 -18.03 25.00 -8.17
C MET A 1 -16.82 25.72 -7.60
N ALA A 2 -16.24 25.25 -6.50
CA ALA A 2 -15.04 25.85 -5.94
C ALA A 2 -13.88 25.72 -6.95
N HIS A 3 -12.99 26.71 -7.00
CA HIS A 3 -11.79 26.62 -7.83
C HIS A 3 -10.87 25.51 -7.32
N PRO A 4 -10.22 24.74 -8.21
CA PRO A 4 -9.22 23.77 -7.80
C PRO A 4 -8.10 24.42 -6.98
N ILE A 5 -7.63 23.70 -5.97
CA ILE A 5 -6.53 24.11 -5.10
C ILE A 5 -5.27 23.46 -5.63
N HIS A 6 -4.29 24.26 -6.01
CA HIS A 6 -3.04 23.78 -6.58
C HIS A 6 -1.93 23.71 -5.51
N LEU A 7 -1.19 22.61 -5.51
CA LEU A 7 0.01 22.42 -4.71
C LEU A 7 1.17 22.05 -5.65
N PRO A 8 2.00 23.04 -6.07
CA PRO A 8 3.17 22.75 -6.87
C PRO A 8 4.19 21.98 -6.02
N LEU A 9 4.93 21.07 -6.67
CA LEU A 9 6.05 20.39 -6.03
C LEU A 9 7.34 21.18 -6.27
N PRO A 10 8.07 21.59 -5.22
CA PRO A 10 9.40 22.14 -5.37
C PRO A 10 10.33 21.14 -6.04
N HIS A 11 11.34 21.64 -6.75
CA HIS A 11 12.36 20.77 -7.32
C HIS A 11 13.07 19.98 -6.20
N PRO A 12 13.26 18.65 -6.30
CA PRO A 12 13.78 17.85 -5.19
C PRO A 12 15.10 18.37 -4.61
N SER A 13 16.00 18.89 -5.45
CA SER A 13 17.29 19.43 -4.99
C SER A 13 17.17 20.61 -4.01
N SER A 14 16.08 21.38 -4.05
CA SER A 14 15.89 22.52 -3.13
C SER A 14 15.52 22.10 -1.72
N LEU A 15 15.15 20.84 -1.51
CA LEU A 15 14.69 20.31 -0.22
C LEU A 15 15.71 19.38 0.45
N VAL A 16 16.80 19.01 -0.24
CA VAL A 16 17.78 18.03 0.29
C VAL A 16 18.40 18.47 1.62
N ALA A 17 18.77 19.74 1.75
CA ALA A 17 19.39 20.30 2.95
C ALA A 17 18.38 20.90 3.95
N VAL A 18 17.07 20.81 3.66
CA VAL A 18 16.01 21.34 4.53
C VAL A 18 15.62 20.26 5.54
N PRO A 19 15.51 20.59 6.84
CA PRO A 19 14.95 19.66 7.82
C PRO A 19 13.53 19.25 7.43
N HIS A 20 13.32 17.95 7.26
CA HIS A 20 12.02 17.43 6.85
C HIS A 20 11.14 17.02 8.04
N PRO A 21 9.82 16.99 7.85
CA PRO A 21 8.90 16.40 8.83
C PRO A 21 9.27 14.94 9.10
N VAL A 22 9.17 14.53 10.37
CA VAL A 22 9.49 13.17 10.79
C VAL A 22 8.31 12.24 10.45
N TYR A 23 8.58 11.15 9.74
CA TYR A 23 7.66 10.02 9.68
C TYR A 23 7.90 9.16 10.91
N ARG A 24 6.89 9.03 11.77
CA ARG A 24 7.01 8.26 13.02
C ARG A 24 7.12 6.78 12.72
N GLN A 25 7.78 6.03 13.60
CA GLN A 25 7.87 4.58 13.47
C GLN A 25 6.45 3.98 13.40
N PRO A 26 6.13 3.18 12.36
CA PRO A 26 4.84 2.50 12.27
C PRO A 26 4.64 1.55 13.44
N HIS A 27 3.41 1.53 13.96
CA HIS A 27 2.99 0.63 15.01
C HIS A 27 1.92 -0.30 14.47
N LEU A 28 2.16 -1.61 14.54
CA LEU A 28 1.18 -2.64 14.18
C LEU A 28 -0.03 -2.52 15.09
N ILE A 29 -1.21 -2.45 14.51
CA ILE A 29 -2.47 -2.42 15.27
C ILE A 29 -3.37 -3.60 14.96
N HIS A 30 -3.28 -4.17 13.75
CA HIS A 30 -4.08 -5.32 13.35
C HIS A 30 -3.41 -6.08 12.20
N THR A 31 -3.76 -7.34 12.02
CA THR A 31 -3.43 -8.14 10.83
C THR A 31 -4.66 -8.84 10.29
N TYR A 32 -4.68 -9.11 8.99
CA TYR A 32 -5.71 -9.93 8.38
C TYR A 32 -5.13 -10.71 7.20
N SER A 33 -5.82 -11.78 6.85
CA SER A 33 -5.46 -12.68 5.78
C SER A 33 -6.60 -12.74 4.76
N HIS A 34 -6.23 -12.81 3.48
CA HIS A 34 -7.13 -13.25 2.43
C HIS A 34 -6.92 -14.74 2.19
N ASN A 35 -8.02 -15.49 2.18
CA ASN A 35 -8.04 -16.90 1.84
C ASN A 35 -7.92 -17.12 0.31
N PRO A 36 -7.74 -18.38 -0.15
CA PRO A 36 -7.72 -18.70 -1.57
C PRO A 36 -8.97 -18.28 -2.36
N ASP A 37 -10.13 -18.19 -1.70
CA ASP A 37 -11.39 -17.70 -2.27
C ASP A 37 -11.56 -16.17 -2.15
N ARG A 38 -10.49 -15.49 -1.72
CA ARG A 38 -10.38 -14.05 -1.46
C ARG A 38 -11.17 -13.52 -0.26
N SER A 39 -11.85 -14.38 0.50
CA SER A 39 -12.51 -13.98 1.75
C SER A 39 -11.50 -13.43 2.77
N ILE A 40 -11.91 -12.39 3.50
CA ILE A 40 -11.11 -11.76 4.56
C ILE A 40 -11.34 -12.52 5.87
N VAL A 41 -10.26 -12.88 6.54
CA VAL A 41 -10.24 -13.37 7.92
C VAL A 41 -9.28 -12.54 8.76
N HIS A 42 -9.68 -12.18 9.97
CA HIS A 42 -8.89 -11.32 10.86
C HIS A 42 -7.91 -12.15 11.70
N ASP A 43 -7.00 -12.83 11.01
CA ASP A 43 -5.94 -13.66 11.59
C ASP A 43 -4.67 -13.65 10.71
N ASP A 44 -3.68 -14.45 11.12
CA ASP A 44 -2.40 -14.62 10.41
C ASP A 44 -2.34 -15.91 9.57
N SER A 45 -3.47 -16.46 9.13
CA SER A 45 -3.54 -17.73 8.38
C SER A 45 -2.81 -17.71 7.03
N ALA A 46 -2.68 -16.54 6.39
CA ALA A 46 -1.92 -16.35 5.16
C ALA A 46 -0.46 -15.93 5.39
N MET A 47 -0.03 -15.75 6.65
CA MET A 47 1.34 -15.36 6.98
C MET A 47 2.32 -16.47 6.54
N ALA A 48 3.38 -16.08 5.85
CA ALA A 48 4.41 -16.98 5.37
C ALA A 48 5.73 -16.79 6.12
N TRP A 49 6.50 -17.87 6.30
CA TRP A 49 7.82 -17.84 6.92
C TRP A 49 8.90 -17.73 5.86
N PHE A 50 9.83 -16.80 6.04
CA PHE A 50 10.95 -16.61 5.14
C PHE A 50 11.85 -17.85 5.13
N ASP A 51 12.09 -18.40 3.95
CA ASP A 51 13.05 -19.48 3.70
C ASP A 51 13.82 -19.13 2.41
N PRO A 52 15.13 -18.85 2.44
CA PRO A 52 15.82 -18.31 1.28
C PRO A 52 15.79 -19.24 0.06
N ALA A 53 15.32 -18.72 -1.07
CA ALA A 53 15.27 -19.49 -2.32
C ALA A 53 16.63 -20.09 -2.73
N PRO A 54 16.67 -21.38 -3.13
CA PRO A 54 17.89 -21.99 -3.65
C PRO A 54 18.42 -21.26 -4.90
N ILE A 55 19.73 -21.00 -4.95
CA ILE A 55 20.37 -20.45 -6.16
C ILE A 55 20.24 -21.46 -7.30
N GLY A 56 19.79 -20.99 -8.46
CA GLY A 56 19.44 -21.83 -9.60
C GLY A 56 17.93 -22.08 -9.75
N SER A 57 17.10 -21.63 -8.80
CA SER A 57 15.63 -21.70 -8.91
C SER A 57 15.13 -21.04 -10.20
N ASP A 58 14.21 -21.71 -10.90
CA ASP A 58 13.54 -21.17 -12.08
C ASP A 58 12.31 -20.36 -11.66
N LEU A 59 12.37 -19.04 -11.81
CA LEU A 59 11.27 -18.13 -11.45
C LEU A 59 10.12 -18.15 -12.47
N ASN A 60 10.19 -18.98 -13.51
CA ASN A 60 9.06 -19.30 -14.38
C ASN A 60 8.33 -20.58 -13.93
N TYR A 61 8.88 -21.33 -12.98
CA TYR A 61 8.28 -22.57 -12.52
C TYR A 61 6.86 -22.32 -12.00
N GLY A 62 5.88 -23.10 -12.47
CA GLY A 62 4.48 -22.99 -12.07
C GLY A 62 3.65 -21.92 -12.81
N PHE A 63 4.21 -21.19 -13.79
CA PHE A 63 3.49 -20.12 -14.50
C PHE A 63 2.12 -20.56 -15.06
N GLU A 64 2.06 -21.75 -15.66
CA GLU A 64 0.82 -22.28 -16.26
C GLU A 64 -0.24 -22.72 -15.21
N ARG A 65 0.13 -22.76 -13.92
CA ARG A 65 -0.75 -23.09 -12.79
C ARG A 65 -1.11 -21.85 -11.95
N LEU A 66 -0.71 -20.66 -12.39
CA LEU A 66 -1.03 -19.40 -11.74
C LEU A 66 -2.54 -19.24 -11.55
N VAL A 67 -2.95 -18.99 -10.31
CA VAL A 67 -4.31 -18.57 -9.98
C VAL A 67 -4.31 -17.05 -9.81
N GLU A 68 -4.90 -16.34 -10.77
CA GLU A 68 -5.04 -14.89 -10.72
C GLU A 68 -6.33 -14.47 -10.00
N ARG A 69 -6.23 -13.39 -9.22
CA ARG A 69 -7.38 -12.73 -8.58
C ARG A 69 -8.31 -12.16 -9.66
N GLY A 70 -9.61 -12.19 -9.38
CA GLY A 70 -10.62 -11.52 -10.18
C GLY A 70 -10.46 -9.99 -10.22
N ASP A 71 -11.30 -9.33 -11.03
CA ASP A 71 -11.28 -7.87 -11.23
C ASP A 71 -12.21 -7.12 -10.26
N ASP A 72 -12.73 -7.81 -9.23
CA ASP A 72 -13.67 -7.26 -8.26
C ASP A 72 -13.05 -6.11 -7.45
N ASP A 73 -13.84 -5.06 -7.22
CA ASP A 73 -13.40 -3.89 -6.47
C ASP A 73 -13.67 -4.05 -4.96
N GLU A 74 -12.64 -4.49 -4.25
CA GLU A 74 -12.61 -4.62 -2.79
C GLU A 74 -12.40 -3.26 -2.09
N HIS A 75 -12.16 -2.18 -2.83
CA HIS A 75 -11.91 -0.85 -2.31
C HIS A 75 -10.97 -0.83 -1.08
N LEU A 76 -11.40 -0.29 0.07
CA LEU A 76 -10.67 -0.23 1.34
C LEU A 76 -11.08 -1.35 2.33
N ASP A 77 -11.81 -2.37 1.88
CA ASP A 77 -12.56 -3.30 2.74
C ASP A 77 -11.73 -3.92 3.86
N GLY A 78 -10.61 -4.58 3.53
CA GLY A 78 -9.77 -5.23 4.56
C GLY A 78 -9.22 -4.27 5.62
N LEU A 79 -8.91 -3.02 5.24
CA LEU A 79 -8.46 -1.99 6.18
C LEU A 79 -9.61 -1.52 7.09
N VAL A 80 -10.77 -1.23 6.52
CA VAL A 80 -11.89 -0.66 7.29
C VAL A 80 -12.60 -1.72 8.15
N GLU A 81 -12.70 -2.96 7.67
CA GLU A 81 -13.20 -4.09 8.46
C GLU A 81 -12.28 -4.36 9.65
N SER A 82 -10.95 -4.23 9.49
CA SER A 82 -10.01 -4.34 10.61
C SER A 82 -10.28 -3.29 11.68
N LEU A 83 -10.49 -2.04 11.30
CA LEU A 83 -10.82 -0.96 12.25
C LEU A 83 -12.16 -1.19 12.95
N GLU A 84 -13.15 -1.75 12.24
CA GLU A 84 -14.44 -2.12 12.82
C GLU A 84 -14.30 -3.26 13.85
N VAL A 85 -13.57 -4.32 13.51
CA VAL A 85 -13.31 -5.45 14.41
C VAL A 85 -12.61 -4.97 15.69
N MET A 86 -11.53 -4.21 15.55
CA MET A 86 -10.82 -3.61 16.68
C MET A 86 -11.74 -2.78 17.57
N GLY A 87 -12.52 -1.88 16.96
CA GLY A 87 -13.40 -1.01 17.73
C GLY A 87 -14.54 -1.75 18.43
N ARG A 88 -15.05 -2.85 17.84
CA ARG A 88 -16.02 -3.75 18.49
C ARG A 88 -15.41 -4.52 19.67
N ASN A 89 -14.11 -4.80 19.62
CA ASN A 89 -13.35 -5.41 20.71
C ASN A 89 -12.92 -4.40 21.79
N GLY A 90 -13.21 -3.10 21.61
CA GLY A 90 -12.80 -2.04 22.53
C GLY A 90 -11.31 -1.67 22.40
N GLU A 91 -10.68 -2.01 21.28
CA GLU A 91 -9.28 -1.70 21.00
C GLU A 91 -9.12 -0.34 20.29
N GLU A 92 -7.94 0.26 20.41
CA GLU A 92 -7.63 1.53 19.74
C GLU A 92 -7.24 1.31 18.27
N GLY A 93 -8.12 1.72 17.35
CA GLY A 93 -7.82 1.75 15.92
C GLY A 93 -6.99 2.96 15.49
N GLU A 94 -7.48 3.70 14.49
CA GLU A 94 -6.80 4.87 13.96
C GLU A 94 -6.85 6.08 14.91
N ARG A 95 -5.93 7.03 14.71
CA ARG A 95 -6.06 8.37 15.31
C ARG A 95 -6.77 9.32 14.35
N LYS A 96 -7.79 10.02 14.87
CA LYS A 96 -8.57 11.04 14.15
C LYS A 96 -7.72 12.24 13.73
N GLY A 97 -8.21 13.03 12.79
CA GLY A 97 -7.52 14.18 12.19
C GLY A 97 -6.50 13.80 11.11
N GLY A 98 -6.54 12.54 10.65
CA GLY A 98 -5.54 11.95 9.78
C GLY A 98 -6.10 11.32 8.50
N ILE A 99 -5.26 10.51 7.86
CA ILE A 99 -5.56 9.82 6.61
C ILE A 99 -5.65 8.30 6.84
N ILE A 100 -6.67 7.68 6.27
CA ILE A 100 -6.87 6.22 6.18
C ILE A 100 -6.76 5.82 4.71
N THR A 101 -5.82 4.94 4.36
CA THR A 101 -5.59 4.55 2.94
C THR A 101 -4.77 3.27 2.81
N TRP A 102 -4.62 2.75 1.59
CA TRP A 102 -3.65 1.70 1.31
C TRP A 102 -2.21 2.23 1.34
N ARG A 103 -1.24 1.41 1.82
CA ARG A 103 0.20 1.71 1.75
C ARG A 103 0.62 2.14 0.35
N GLY A 104 0.12 1.47 -0.68
CA GLY A 104 0.43 1.80 -2.07
C GLY A 104 0.04 3.22 -2.47
N MET A 105 -1.04 3.78 -1.91
CA MET A 105 -1.43 5.17 -2.17
C MET A 105 -0.44 6.12 -1.50
N LEU A 106 -0.10 5.84 -0.24
CA LEU A 106 0.87 6.63 0.51
C LEU A 106 2.28 6.59 -0.13
N THR A 107 2.68 5.45 -0.71
CA THR A 107 3.91 5.33 -1.51
C THR A 107 3.88 6.26 -2.73
N ARG A 108 2.74 6.37 -3.43
CA ARG A 108 2.60 7.30 -4.57
C ARG A 108 2.76 8.76 -4.12
N LEU A 109 2.16 9.13 -2.98
CA LEU A 109 2.33 10.47 -2.40
C LEU A 109 3.78 10.74 -2.00
N LEU A 110 4.41 9.79 -1.30
CA LEU A 110 5.77 9.92 -0.77
C LEU A 110 6.80 10.04 -1.90
N THR A 111 6.64 9.27 -2.98
CA THR A 111 7.61 9.23 -4.10
C THR A 111 7.34 10.24 -5.21
N SER A 112 6.24 11.01 -5.12
CA SER A 112 5.84 11.96 -6.17
C SER A 112 6.90 12.98 -6.60
N PRO A 113 7.85 13.45 -5.74
CA PRO A 113 8.90 14.37 -6.19
C PRO A 113 9.83 13.78 -7.26
N TYR A 114 9.89 12.45 -7.37
CA TYR A 114 10.74 11.74 -8.32
C TYR A 114 9.94 11.04 -9.43
N GLU A 115 8.61 11.13 -9.40
CA GLU A 115 7.76 10.64 -10.49
C GLU A 115 7.72 11.69 -11.61
N THR A 116 8.06 11.28 -12.82
CA THR A 116 8.26 12.17 -13.98
C THR A 116 7.43 11.75 -15.19
N ARG A 117 6.78 10.58 -15.12
CA ARG A 117 6.12 9.94 -16.24
C ARG A 117 4.62 9.85 -16.04
N ASP A 118 4.21 9.26 -14.93
CA ASP A 118 2.86 8.77 -14.77
C ASP A 118 2.06 9.66 -13.82
N GLY A 119 1.02 10.30 -14.37
CA GLY A 119 -0.02 10.97 -13.57
C GLY A 119 -1.04 9.98 -13.04
N TRP A 120 -1.78 10.38 -12.01
CA TRP A 120 -2.84 9.56 -11.41
C TRP A 120 -3.83 10.45 -10.66
N GLU A 121 -5.00 9.89 -10.33
CA GLU A 121 -6.01 10.55 -9.50
C GLU A 121 -6.40 9.67 -8.32
N MET A 122 -6.77 10.29 -7.20
CA MET A 122 -7.31 9.60 -6.02
C MET A 122 -8.66 10.19 -5.60
N THR A 123 -9.59 9.32 -5.20
CA THR A 123 -10.82 9.66 -4.48
C THR A 123 -10.48 10.01 -3.04
N ALA A 124 -11.05 11.09 -2.51
CA ALA A 124 -10.98 11.39 -1.09
C ALA A 124 -12.31 11.93 -0.53
N PHE A 125 -12.62 11.57 0.72
CA PHE A 125 -13.79 12.10 1.45
C PHE A 125 -13.58 11.92 2.96
N ALA A 126 -14.29 12.69 3.78
CA ALA A 126 -14.20 12.60 5.24
C ALA A 126 -15.36 11.81 5.86
N LEU A 127 -15.05 11.01 6.86
CA LEU A 127 -16.01 10.34 7.72
C LEU A 127 -15.43 10.17 9.13
N ASP A 128 -16.19 10.59 10.13
CA ASP A 128 -15.86 10.43 11.55
C ASP A 128 -14.45 10.93 11.91
N GLY A 129 -14.10 12.13 11.45
CA GLY A 129 -12.85 12.81 11.74
C GLY A 129 -11.62 12.29 10.98
N SER A 130 -11.80 11.44 9.97
CA SER A 130 -10.70 10.89 9.17
C SER A 130 -10.93 11.10 7.67
N VAL A 131 -9.86 11.34 6.91
CA VAL A 131 -9.88 11.37 5.45
C VAL A 131 -9.61 9.98 4.91
N TYR A 132 -10.55 9.42 4.15
CA TYR A 132 -10.37 8.18 3.41
C TYR A 132 -9.84 8.53 2.02
N LEU A 133 -8.81 7.82 1.57
CA LEU A 133 -8.14 8.07 0.29
C LEU A 133 -7.95 6.76 -0.47
N GLU A 134 -8.29 6.75 -1.75
CA GLU A 134 -8.17 5.59 -2.63
C GLU A 134 -7.84 6.00 -4.07
N LEU A 135 -7.22 5.12 -4.86
CA LEU A 135 -7.01 5.36 -6.28
C LEU A 135 -8.34 5.56 -7.00
N TYR A 136 -8.44 6.60 -7.83
CA TYR A 136 -9.51 6.70 -8.81
C TYR A 136 -9.10 5.93 -10.05
N ASP A 137 -9.59 4.69 -10.16
CA ASP A 137 -9.27 3.77 -11.25
C ASP A 137 -10.56 3.23 -11.90
N PRO A 138 -11.21 4.04 -12.76
CA PRO A 138 -12.46 3.64 -13.39
C PRO A 138 -12.23 2.43 -14.31
N PRO A 139 -13.27 1.60 -14.55
CA PRO A 139 -13.12 0.33 -15.26
C PRO A 139 -12.42 0.41 -16.61
N GLU A 140 -12.65 1.48 -17.38
CA GLU A 140 -12.00 1.71 -18.67
C GLU A 140 -10.49 1.95 -18.54
N ALA A 141 -10.05 2.68 -17.52
CA ALA A 141 -8.63 2.94 -17.25
C ALA A 141 -7.94 1.65 -16.77
N ARG A 142 -8.61 0.91 -15.88
CA ARG A 142 -8.16 -0.40 -15.40
C ARG A 142 -7.98 -1.41 -16.54
N ALA A 143 -8.97 -1.52 -17.43
CA ALA A 143 -8.93 -2.41 -18.57
C ALA A 143 -7.81 -2.04 -19.57
N ALA A 144 -7.63 -0.74 -19.85
CA ALA A 144 -6.55 -0.27 -20.71
C ALA A 144 -5.17 -0.62 -20.13
N LYS A 145 -4.99 -0.44 -18.81
CA LYS A 145 -3.76 -0.78 -18.10
C LYS A 145 -3.48 -2.29 -18.14
N LYS A 146 -4.48 -3.13 -17.81
CA LYS A 146 -4.38 -4.60 -17.83
C LYS A 146 -3.94 -5.10 -19.21
N LYS A 147 -4.49 -4.53 -20.29
CA LYS A 147 -4.09 -4.86 -21.66
C LYS A 147 -2.63 -4.53 -21.96
N GLY A 148 -2.13 -3.39 -21.45
CA GLY A 148 -0.73 -2.99 -21.60
C GLY A 148 0.24 -3.85 -20.76
N GLU A 149 -0.22 -4.37 -19.63
CA GLU A 149 0.59 -5.19 -18.70
C GLU A 149 0.65 -6.67 -19.10
N ALA A 150 -0.31 -7.17 -19.90
CA ALA A 150 -0.36 -8.57 -20.34
C ALA A 150 0.94 -9.06 -21.01
N GLN A 151 1.64 -8.20 -21.76
CA GLN A 151 2.92 -8.56 -22.39
C GLN A 151 4.05 -8.79 -21.36
N TRP A 152 3.87 -8.31 -20.14
CA TRP A 152 4.82 -8.40 -19.03
C TRP A 152 4.40 -9.45 -17.98
N ALA A 153 3.37 -10.26 -18.26
CA ALA A 153 2.80 -11.21 -17.31
C ALA A 153 3.85 -12.18 -16.75
N ARG A 154 4.76 -12.69 -17.59
CA ARG A 154 5.85 -13.57 -17.13
C ARG A 154 6.81 -12.85 -16.19
N GLN A 155 7.15 -11.59 -16.46
CA GLN A 155 8.03 -10.80 -15.59
C GLN A 155 7.36 -10.43 -14.27
N ALA A 156 6.04 -10.19 -14.27
CA ALA A 156 5.27 -10.00 -13.05
C ALA A 156 5.22 -11.30 -12.22
N TYR A 157 4.97 -12.44 -12.88
CA TYR A 157 4.95 -13.75 -12.26
C TYR A 157 6.28 -14.11 -11.57
N MET A 158 7.42 -13.76 -12.17
CA MET A 158 8.73 -13.99 -11.54
C MET A 158 8.85 -13.37 -10.14
N GLY A 159 8.09 -12.30 -9.83
CA GLY A 159 7.99 -11.76 -8.48
C GLY A 159 7.28 -12.73 -7.53
N TYR A 160 6.06 -13.14 -7.88
CA TYR A 160 5.27 -14.08 -7.09
C TYR A 160 5.92 -15.47 -6.95
N SER A 161 6.55 -15.95 -8.01
CA SER A 161 7.32 -17.21 -7.96
C SER A 161 8.53 -17.07 -7.05
N TYR A 162 9.19 -15.91 -7.03
CA TYR A 162 10.29 -15.67 -6.09
C TYR A 162 9.81 -15.65 -4.64
N GLU A 163 8.63 -15.09 -4.36
CA GLU A 163 8.00 -15.20 -3.04
C GLU A 163 7.74 -16.67 -2.67
N SER A 164 7.20 -17.45 -3.61
CA SER A 164 6.95 -18.88 -3.40
C SER A 164 8.23 -19.68 -3.16
N TRP A 165 9.31 -19.39 -3.90
CA TRP A 165 10.63 -19.99 -3.65
C TRP A 165 11.29 -19.49 -2.36
N SER A 166 10.91 -18.31 -1.88
CA SER A 166 11.54 -17.66 -0.73
C SER A 166 10.72 -17.79 0.56
N THR A 167 9.72 -18.68 0.57
CA THR A 167 8.84 -18.89 1.72
C THR A 167 8.52 -20.36 1.94
N ALA A 168 8.47 -20.77 3.20
CA ALA A 168 8.03 -22.10 3.59
C ALA A 168 6.55 -22.07 3.99
N LYS A 169 5.74 -22.94 3.35
CA LYS A 169 4.43 -23.35 3.87
C LYS A 169 4.56 -24.73 4.52
N SER A 170 3.74 -24.97 5.54
CA SER A 170 3.76 -26.16 6.40
C SER A 170 4.04 -27.49 5.66
N TYR A 171 4.85 -28.34 6.31
CA TYR A 171 5.59 -29.51 5.84
C TYR A 171 4.82 -30.66 5.16
N SER A 172 4.03 -30.42 4.12
CA SER A 172 3.64 -31.50 3.21
C SER A 172 4.72 -31.67 2.14
N HIS A 173 5.65 -32.59 2.39
CA HIS A 173 6.68 -32.98 1.43
C HIS A 173 6.02 -33.83 0.33
N ASP A 174 5.53 -33.17 -0.72
CA ASP A 174 5.13 -33.84 -1.95
C ASP A 174 6.38 -34.00 -2.82
N GLU A 175 6.87 -35.24 -2.99
CA GLU A 175 8.06 -35.53 -3.81
C GLU A 175 7.91 -35.11 -5.29
N SER A 176 6.69 -34.75 -5.73
CA SER A 176 6.43 -34.26 -7.08
C SER A 176 6.72 -32.76 -7.27
N VAL A 177 6.98 -32.00 -6.19
CA VAL A 177 7.39 -30.60 -6.27
C VAL A 177 8.87 -30.42 -5.93
N PRO A 178 9.54 -29.40 -6.47
CA PRO A 178 10.92 -29.10 -6.07
C PRO A 178 11.06 -28.81 -4.58
N ASP A 179 12.19 -29.23 -4.01
CA ASP A 179 12.59 -28.83 -2.66
C ASP A 179 12.57 -27.30 -2.51
N HIS A 180 12.09 -26.79 -1.38
CA HIS A 180 11.91 -25.36 -1.06
C HIS A 180 10.84 -24.61 -1.89
N TRP A 181 10.02 -25.30 -2.67
CA TRP A 181 8.87 -24.67 -3.31
C TRP A 181 7.74 -24.42 -2.30
N GLY A 182 7.46 -23.16 -1.97
CA GLY A 182 6.38 -22.73 -1.07
C GLY A 182 4.96 -22.89 -1.62
N GLY A 183 4.81 -23.50 -2.79
CA GLY A 183 3.53 -23.81 -3.43
C GLY A 183 3.23 -22.94 -4.65
N ASP A 184 2.25 -23.36 -5.44
CA ASP A 184 1.86 -22.62 -6.63
C ASP A 184 1.30 -21.23 -6.29
N VAL A 185 1.57 -20.27 -7.18
CA VAL A 185 1.16 -18.88 -6.98
C VAL A 185 -0.36 -18.76 -7.07
N ASN A 186 -0.96 -18.23 -6.01
CA ASN A 186 -2.35 -17.80 -5.97
C ASN A 186 -2.42 -16.35 -5.47
N THR A 187 -2.69 -15.41 -6.37
CA THR A 187 -2.71 -13.97 -6.04
C THR A 187 -3.94 -13.53 -5.26
N ASN A 188 -4.86 -14.45 -4.92
CA ASN A 188 -5.94 -14.17 -3.97
C ASN A 188 -5.43 -14.18 -2.52
N VAL A 189 -4.45 -15.03 -2.21
CA VAL A 189 -3.93 -15.22 -0.85
C VAL A 189 -2.95 -14.10 -0.53
N GLN A 190 -3.21 -13.38 0.55
CA GLN A 190 -2.38 -12.26 1.00
C GLN A 190 -2.44 -12.14 2.52
N TRP A 191 -1.33 -11.79 3.15
CA TRP A 191 -1.30 -11.38 4.54
C TRP A 191 -1.00 -9.89 4.61
N ALA A 192 -1.82 -9.14 5.34
CA ALA A 192 -1.75 -7.69 5.37
C ALA A 192 -1.64 -7.16 6.80
N ASN A 193 -0.75 -6.18 6.96
CA ASN A 193 -0.54 -5.48 8.22
C ASN A 193 -1.25 -4.13 8.19
N VAL A 194 -2.01 -3.85 9.23
CA VAL A 194 -2.61 -2.54 9.50
C VAL A 194 -1.75 -1.83 10.54
N VAL A 195 -1.23 -0.65 10.17
CA VAL A 195 -0.33 0.13 11.02
C VAL A 195 -0.82 1.56 11.21
N ARG A 196 -0.56 2.11 12.40
CA ARG A 196 -0.70 3.54 12.69
C ARG A 196 0.67 4.22 12.72
N SER A 197 0.74 5.42 12.18
CA SER A 197 1.93 6.29 12.19
C SER A 197 1.50 7.78 12.22
N ALA A 198 2.42 8.69 11.91
CA ALA A 198 2.16 10.08 11.59
C ALA A 198 3.30 10.64 10.72
N ILE A 199 2.96 11.59 9.84
CA ILE A 199 3.93 12.48 9.19
C ILE A 199 3.86 13.84 9.86
N GLY A 200 4.90 14.23 10.59
CA GLY A 200 4.86 15.39 11.47
C GLY A 200 3.82 15.20 12.59
N ASP A 201 2.81 16.06 12.60
CA ASP A 201 1.67 16.02 13.50
C ASP A 201 0.45 15.30 12.91
N ILE A 202 0.42 15.02 11.60
CA ILE A 202 -0.74 14.46 10.90
C ILE A 202 -0.75 12.93 11.03
N PRO A 203 -1.78 12.33 11.67
CA PRO A 203 -1.87 10.88 11.78
C PRO A 203 -2.10 10.19 10.44
N VAL A 204 -1.57 8.97 10.33
CA VAL A 204 -1.76 8.11 9.17
C VAL A 204 -2.07 6.70 9.64
N CYS A 205 -3.10 6.09 9.07
CA CYS A 205 -3.45 4.69 9.26
C CYS A 205 -3.46 4.02 7.88
N ILE A 206 -2.63 3.01 7.70
CA ILE A 206 -2.53 2.29 6.43
C ILE A 206 -2.57 0.80 6.62
N ALA A 207 -3.05 0.11 5.60
CA ALA A 207 -2.84 -1.32 5.45
C ALA A 207 -2.00 -1.61 4.22
N GLY A 208 -1.25 -2.70 4.26
CA GLY A 208 -0.61 -3.24 3.07
C GLY A 208 -0.15 -4.67 3.27
N GLU A 209 -0.12 -5.39 2.16
CA GLU A 209 0.45 -6.73 2.07
C GLU A 209 1.90 -6.76 2.54
N VAL A 210 2.25 -7.83 3.25
CA VAL A 210 3.60 -8.17 3.69
C VAL A 210 3.92 -9.58 3.23
N ASP A 211 5.07 -9.73 2.57
CA ASP A 211 5.40 -10.96 1.84
C ASP A 211 5.68 -12.14 2.78
N CYS A 212 6.44 -11.91 3.86
CA CYS A 212 6.71 -12.94 4.87
C CYS A 212 7.29 -12.35 6.17
N VAL A 213 7.50 -13.23 7.16
CA VAL A 213 8.24 -12.95 8.39
C VAL A 213 9.44 -13.88 8.53
N ASN A 214 10.51 -13.37 9.12
CA ASN A 214 11.63 -14.17 9.54
C ASN A 214 11.34 -14.80 10.91
N GLY A 215 11.58 -16.10 11.02
CA GLY A 215 11.28 -16.89 12.21
C GLY A 215 11.03 -18.34 11.82
N ALA A 216 10.50 -19.14 12.74
CA ALA A 216 10.25 -20.56 12.49
C ALA A 216 8.75 -20.89 12.42
N PRO A 217 8.33 -21.79 11.51
CA PRO A 217 6.98 -22.35 11.54
C PRO A 217 6.70 -22.96 12.91
N SER A 218 5.65 -22.49 13.59
CA SER A 218 5.20 -22.79 14.98
C SER A 218 5.29 -21.61 15.95
N GLU A 219 5.96 -20.52 15.57
CA GLU A 219 5.92 -19.29 16.34
C GLU A 219 4.62 -18.52 16.08
N ASN A 220 4.14 -17.78 17.08
CA ASN A 220 3.09 -16.78 16.87
C ASN A 220 3.63 -15.67 15.95
N ASN A 221 2.75 -14.84 15.39
CA ASN A 221 3.14 -13.65 14.64
C ASN A 221 4.20 -12.84 15.41
N PRO A 222 5.45 -12.78 14.90
CA PRO A 222 6.56 -12.17 15.62
C PRO A 222 6.55 -10.64 15.60
N GLY A 223 5.60 -10.03 14.88
CA GLY A 223 5.43 -8.58 14.77
C GLY A 223 6.27 -7.95 13.66
N LEU A 224 6.18 -6.62 13.54
CA LEU A 224 6.74 -5.87 12.41
C LEU A 224 8.25 -5.99 12.25
N GLU A 225 9.00 -6.10 13.35
CA GLU A 225 10.47 -6.19 13.32
C GLU A 225 10.97 -7.47 12.63
N GLU A 226 10.10 -8.48 12.54
CA GLU A 226 10.41 -9.72 11.84
C GLU A 226 9.95 -9.75 10.38
N THR A 227 9.26 -8.73 9.88
CA THR A 227 8.76 -8.71 8.50
C THR A 227 9.88 -8.55 7.46
N VAL A 228 9.69 -9.20 6.30
CA VAL A 228 10.62 -9.17 5.18
C VAL A 228 9.85 -8.89 3.88
N GLU A 229 10.28 -7.86 3.15
CA GLU A 229 9.81 -7.59 1.79
C GLU A 229 10.69 -8.35 0.79
N LEU A 230 10.09 -9.03 -0.16
CA LEU A 230 10.72 -9.81 -1.21
C LEU A 230 10.61 -9.07 -2.55
N LYS A 231 11.73 -8.96 -3.27
CA LYS A 231 11.76 -8.34 -4.61
C LYS A 231 12.67 -9.12 -5.54
N THR A 232 12.44 -8.97 -6.83
CA THR A 232 13.35 -9.47 -7.86
C THR A 232 13.94 -8.34 -8.69
N ASN A 233 15.17 -8.53 -9.17
CA ASN A 233 15.80 -7.66 -10.13
C ASN A 233 16.61 -8.48 -11.15
N LYS A 234 16.88 -7.92 -12.32
CA LYS A 234 17.85 -8.54 -13.23
C LYS A 234 19.25 -8.46 -12.62
N VAL A 235 20.11 -9.43 -12.92
CA VAL A 235 21.55 -9.32 -12.64
C VAL A 235 22.08 -8.01 -13.21
N ILE A 236 22.84 -7.28 -12.40
CA ILE A 236 23.44 -6.00 -12.75
C ILE A 236 24.82 -6.28 -13.35
N ALA A 237 24.96 -6.01 -14.64
CA ALA A 237 26.17 -6.28 -15.42
C ALA A 237 26.93 -5.03 -15.85
N ASN A 238 26.35 -3.83 -15.66
CA ASN A 238 26.98 -2.56 -16.04
C ASN A 238 26.45 -1.37 -15.22
N GLU A 239 27.18 -0.25 -15.29
CA GLU A 239 26.87 0.98 -14.54
C GLU A 239 25.48 1.56 -14.85
N TRP A 240 24.96 1.37 -16.07
CA TRP A 240 23.63 1.86 -16.43
C TRP A 240 22.52 1.07 -15.72
N GLN A 241 22.68 -0.26 -15.65
CA GLN A 241 21.78 -1.13 -14.91
C GLN A 241 21.87 -0.85 -13.40
N GLU A 242 23.07 -0.54 -12.89
CA GLU A 242 23.28 -0.15 -11.50
C GLU A 242 22.56 1.16 -11.17
N LYS A 243 22.71 2.21 -11.98
CA LYS A 243 21.96 3.47 -11.86
C LYS A 243 20.44 3.24 -11.88
N THR A 244 19.97 2.31 -12.71
CA THR A 244 18.55 1.95 -12.80
C THR A 244 18.09 1.23 -11.53
N PHE A 245 18.89 0.31 -10.99
CA PHE A 245 18.62 -0.35 -9.72
C PHE A 245 18.54 0.63 -8.57
N VAL A 246 19.50 1.56 -8.44
CA VAL A 246 19.49 2.59 -7.38
C VAL A 246 18.26 3.49 -7.48
N LYS A 247 17.78 3.81 -8.68
CA LYS A 247 16.49 4.51 -8.87
C LYS A 247 15.30 3.69 -8.37
N LYS A 248 15.29 2.37 -8.61
CA LYS A 248 14.21 1.48 -8.11
C LYS A 248 14.19 1.39 -6.58
N LEU A 249 15.35 1.50 -5.92
CA LEU A 249 15.43 1.47 -4.46
C LEU A 249 14.55 2.53 -3.79
N LEU A 250 14.23 3.66 -4.46
CA LEU A 250 13.27 4.63 -3.93
C LEU A 250 11.91 4.00 -3.64
N LYS A 251 11.37 3.21 -4.59
CA LYS A 251 10.05 2.57 -4.43
C LYS A 251 10.12 1.45 -3.41
N HIS A 252 11.18 0.64 -3.40
CA HIS A 252 11.37 -0.40 -2.38
C HIS A 252 11.49 0.20 -0.98
N TRP A 253 12.30 1.24 -0.80
CA TRP A 253 12.40 1.99 0.44
C TRP A 253 11.04 2.53 0.88
N ALA A 254 10.34 3.27 0.00
CA ALA A 254 9.05 3.86 0.33
C ALA A 254 8.00 2.80 0.70
N GLN A 255 7.99 1.66 0.00
CA GLN A 255 7.06 0.56 0.27
C GLN A 255 7.30 -0.02 1.67
N SER A 256 8.53 -0.42 1.98
CA SER A 256 8.87 -1.08 3.25
C SER A 256 8.89 -0.09 4.43
N TRP A 257 9.42 1.12 4.24
CA TRP A 257 9.52 2.15 5.27
C TRP A 257 8.14 2.58 5.81
N LEU A 258 7.15 2.72 4.93
CA LEU A 258 5.82 3.19 5.33
C LEU A 258 5.09 2.18 6.21
N LEU A 259 5.28 0.87 6.00
CA LEU A 259 4.72 -0.20 6.84
C LEU A 259 5.59 -0.58 8.04
N GLY A 260 6.84 -0.11 8.07
CA GLY A 260 7.78 -0.46 9.14
C GLY A 260 8.44 -1.82 8.92
N THR A 261 8.51 -2.29 7.67
CA THR A 261 9.22 -3.51 7.31
C THR A 261 10.73 -3.26 7.27
N PRO A 262 11.52 -3.86 8.19
CA PRO A 262 12.93 -3.50 8.36
C PRO A 262 13.85 -4.12 7.31
N ARG A 263 13.40 -5.18 6.62
CA ARG A 263 14.23 -6.00 5.74
C ARG A 263 13.67 -6.11 4.34
N LEU A 264 14.57 -6.05 3.37
CA LEU A 264 14.29 -6.21 1.95
C LEU A 264 15.25 -7.26 1.38
N MET A 265 14.74 -8.41 0.97
CA MET A 265 15.51 -9.45 0.30
C MET A 265 15.28 -9.34 -1.22
N ILE A 266 16.36 -9.12 -1.97
CA ILE A 266 16.31 -9.00 -3.44
C ILE A 266 16.97 -10.20 -4.10
N GLY A 267 16.21 -10.93 -4.91
CA GLY A 267 16.72 -11.97 -5.80
C GLY A 267 17.15 -11.41 -7.15
N PHE A 268 18.39 -11.66 -7.55
CA PHE A 268 18.94 -11.26 -8.84
C PHE A 268 18.89 -12.43 -9.82
N ARG A 269 18.05 -12.30 -10.85
CA ARG A 269 17.82 -13.32 -11.87
C ARG A 269 18.41 -12.93 -13.22
N ASP A 270 18.71 -13.91 -14.06
CA ASP A 270 19.13 -13.67 -15.44
C ASP A 270 17.93 -13.45 -16.40
N ASP A 271 18.19 -13.36 -17.70
CA ASP A 271 17.13 -13.18 -18.70
C ASP A 271 16.26 -14.43 -18.91
N ALA A 272 16.78 -15.62 -18.59
CA ALA A 272 16.02 -16.86 -18.62
C ALA A 272 15.08 -17.02 -17.41
N GLY A 273 15.23 -16.18 -16.38
CA GLY A 273 14.45 -16.25 -15.16
C GLY A 273 15.09 -17.11 -14.07
N ILE A 274 16.36 -17.51 -14.24
CA ILE A 274 17.07 -18.30 -13.26
C ILE A 274 17.67 -17.38 -12.19
N LEU A 275 17.41 -17.68 -10.93
CA LEU A 275 17.97 -16.98 -9.79
C LEU A 275 19.49 -17.21 -9.71
N ARG A 276 20.28 -16.13 -9.74
CA ARG A 276 21.75 -16.17 -9.75
C ARG A 276 22.38 -15.77 -8.43
N SER A 277 21.78 -14.82 -7.71
CA SER A 277 22.20 -14.41 -6.38
C SER A 277 21.04 -13.79 -5.62
N GLN A 278 21.21 -13.59 -4.31
CA GLN A 278 20.28 -12.87 -3.47
C GLN A 278 21.05 -11.92 -2.55
N GLN A 279 20.41 -10.84 -2.12
CA GLN A 279 21.00 -9.91 -1.17
C GLN A 279 19.94 -9.34 -0.22
N LEU A 280 20.22 -9.44 1.07
CA LEU A 280 19.45 -8.78 2.12
C LEU A 280 19.91 -7.33 2.28
N PHE A 281 18.95 -6.43 2.38
CA PHE A 281 19.17 -5.03 2.68
C PHE A 281 18.34 -4.62 3.89
N ASP A 282 18.93 -3.82 4.77
CA ASP A 282 18.17 -3.11 5.78
C ASP A 282 17.46 -1.92 5.13
N THR A 283 16.15 -1.81 5.31
CA THR A 283 15.32 -0.75 4.72
C THR A 283 15.85 0.64 5.07
N TYR A 284 16.32 0.84 6.32
CA TYR A 284 16.85 2.13 6.77
C TYR A 284 18.16 2.53 6.10
N MET A 285 18.89 1.58 5.50
CA MET A 285 20.16 1.82 4.81
C MET A 285 19.99 2.20 3.34
N LEU A 286 18.82 1.96 2.74
CA LEU A 286 18.57 2.23 1.31
C LEU A 286 18.81 3.69 0.90
N PRO A 287 18.38 4.71 1.68
CA PRO A 287 18.71 6.11 1.36
C PRO A 287 20.22 6.38 1.34
N ARG A 288 20.98 5.74 2.23
CA ARG A 288 22.45 5.89 2.28
C ARG A 288 23.10 5.26 1.04
N ILE A 289 22.65 4.08 0.63
CA ILE A 289 23.12 3.42 -0.60
C ILE A 289 22.89 4.33 -1.81
N ALA A 290 21.69 4.92 -1.92
CA ALA A 290 21.39 5.85 -3.00
C ALA A 290 22.24 7.13 -2.97
N ALA A 291 22.58 7.62 -1.77
CA ALA A 291 23.42 8.80 -1.58
C ALA A 291 24.90 8.56 -1.93
N THR A 292 25.43 7.38 -1.62
CA THR A 292 26.87 7.08 -1.83
C THR A 292 27.19 6.56 -3.23
N HIS A 293 26.19 6.18 -4.02
CA HIS A 293 26.40 5.61 -5.35
C HIS A 293 26.96 6.61 -6.37
N SER A 294 26.63 7.91 -6.27
CA SER A 294 27.13 8.93 -7.19
C SER A 294 27.22 10.31 -6.55
N THR A 295 28.08 11.17 -7.11
CA THR A 295 28.23 12.58 -6.66
C THR A 295 26.93 13.37 -6.71
N THR A 296 26.01 12.99 -7.59
CA THR A 296 24.61 13.44 -7.60
C THR A 296 23.73 12.22 -7.31
N PRO A 297 23.17 12.08 -6.09
CA PRO A 297 22.29 10.98 -5.74
C PRO A 297 21.06 10.90 -6.64
N ALA A 298 20.59 9.68 -6.92
CA ALA A 298 19.41 9.47 -7.74
C ALA A 298 18.12 9.96 -7.06
N TRP A 299 18.08 9.91 -5.73
CA TRP A 299 16.98 10.38 -4.88
C TRP A 299 17.49 10.63 -3.46
N HIS A 300 16.70 11.35 -2.68
CA HIS A 300 16.95 11.68 -1.28
C HIS A 300 15.62 11.58 -0.51
N PRO A 301 15.61 11.15 0.77
CA PRO A 301 14.36 10.98 1.52
C PRO A 301 13.70 12.31 1.90
N SER A 302 14.47 13.39 2.09
CA SER A 302 13.93 14.68 2.54
C SER A 302 12.83 15.25 1.61
N PRO A 303 13.03 15.36 0.28
CA PRO A 303 11.97 15.79 -0.64
C PRO A 303 10.69 14.94 -0.53
N CYS A 304 10.84 13.63 -0.33
CA CYS A 304 9.72 12.70 -0.17
C CYS A 304 8.88 13.06 1.05
N PHE A 305 9.50 13.25 2.22
CA PHE A 305 8.78 13.56 3.45
C PHE A 305 8.14 14.95 3.44
N HIS A 306 8.79 15.94 2.83
CA HIS A 306 8.17 17.25 2.61
C HIS A 306 6.92 17.13 1.73
N ALA A 307 7.00 16.42 0.61
CA ALA A 307 5.86 16.23 -0.27
C ALA A 307 4.72 15.51 0.44
N LEU A 308 5.00 14.38 1.12
CA LEU A 308 3.98 13.65 1.86
C LEU A 308 3.29 14.53 2.91
N HIS A 309 4.06 15.32 3.69
CA HIS A 309 3.50 16.21 4.69
C HIS A 309 2.64 17.32 4.08
N SER A 310 3.12 17.99 3.03
CA SER A 310 2.37 19.05 2.36
C SER A 310 1.08 18.54 1.72
N ILE A 311 1.11 17.36 1.11
CA ILE A 311 -0.09 16.73 0.53
C ILE A 311 -1.05 16.31 1.65
N ALA A 312 -0.55 15.69 2.73
CA ALA A 312 -1.38 15.29 3.84
C ALA A 312 -2.07 16.50 4.50
N SER A 313 -1.33 17.59 4.69
CA SER A 313 -1.87 18.86 5.21
C SER A 313 -2.93 19.47 4.30
N LEU A 314 -2.71 19.45 2.98
CA LEU A 314 -3.69 19.88 1.99
C LEU A 314 -4.99 19.06 2.11
N LEU A 315 -4.87 17.73 2.16
CA LEU A 315 -6.03 16.83 2.27
C LEU A 315 -6.80 17.08 3.57
N THR A 316 -6.14 17.07 4.72
CA THR A 316 -6.82 17.20 6.01
C THR A 316 -7.44 18.58 6.19
N THR A 317 -6.78 19.65 5.76
CA THR A 317 -7.27 21.04 5.86
C THR A 317 -8.57 21.26 5.08
N HIS A 318 -8.67 20.68 3.88
CA HIS A 318 -9.79 20.96 2.99
C HIS A 318 -10.91 19.91 3.04
N ILE A 319 -10.59 18.66 3.40
CA ILE A 319 -11.56 17.56 3.33
C ILE A 319 -12.22 17.31 4.69
N LEU A 320 -11.50 17.38 5.82
CA LEU A 320 -12.09 17.14 7.14
C LEU A 320 -13.29 18.07 7.47
N PRO A 321 -13.28 19.38 7.11
CA PRO A 321 -14.44 20.24 7.34
C PRO A 321 -15.71 19.80 6.59
N THR A 322 -15.59 18.91 5.60
CA THR A 322 -16.71 18.38 4.81
C THR A 322 -17.34 17.11 5.37
N ASP A 323 -16.85 16.63 6.52
CA ASP A 323 -17.40 15.46 7.23
C ASP A 323 -18.89 15.63 7.52
N ARG A 324 -19.68 14.58 7.26
CA ARG A 324 -21.12 14.57 7.51
C ARG A 324 -21.46 14.55 8.99
N LEU A 325 -20.62 13.96 9.83
CA LEU A 325 -20.81 14.02 11.28
C LEU A 325 -20.46 15.39 11.88
N LEU A 326 -19.73 16.25 11.13
CA LEU A 326 -19.50 17.64 11.51
C LEU A 326 -20.63 18.55 11.01
N THR A 327 -21.06 18.36 9.76
CA THR A 327 -22.11 19.20 9.12
C THR A 327 -23.54 18.81 9.54
N HIS A 328 -23.75 17.58 9.98
CA HIS A 328 -25.01 17.06 10.53
C HIS A 328 -24.74 16.29 11.84
N PRO A 329 -24.40 16.99 12.94
CA PRO A 329 -23.98 16.36 14.19
C PRO A 329 -25.07 15.50 14.84
N ASP A 330 -26.34 15.77 14.51
CA ASP A 330 -27.52 15.05 14.97
C ASP A 330 -27.70 13.66 14.34
N LEU A 331 -26.81 13.25 13.42
CA LEU A 331 -26.73 11.88 12.91
C LEU A 331 -26.05 10.92 13.88
N ARG A 332 -25.11 11.41 14.70
CA ARG A 332 -24.30 10.54 15.56
C ARG A 332 -25.19 9.84 16.58
N GLY A 333 -25.19 8.51 16.57
CA GLY A 333 -26.02 7.68 17.44
C GLY A 333 -27.53 7.69 17.13
N ASN A 334 -27.97 8.38 16.07
CA ASN A 334 -29.40 8.56 15.76
C ASN A 334 -29.88 7.54 14.72
N LYS A 335 -30.02 6.29 15.15
CA LYS A 335 -30.44 5.16 14.29
C LYS A 335 -31.78 5.40 13.60
N GLU A 336 -32.78 5.86 14.34
CA GLU A 336 -34.13 6.11 13.81
C GLU A 336 -34.13 7.10 12.65
N ARG A 337 -33.31 8.15 12.73
CA ARG A 337 -33.17 9.11 11.64
C ARG A 337 -32.50 8.49 10.43
N VAL A 338 -31.39 7.78 10.59
CA VAL A 338 -30.67 7.18 9.47
C VAL A 338 -31.51 6.09 8.79
N ASP A 339 -32.29 5.33 9.55
CA ASP A 339 -33.21 4.33 8.98
C ASP A 339 -34.37 4.97 8.21
N ARG A 340 -34.84 6.16 8.64
CA ARG A 340 -35.92 6.90 7.98
C ARG A 340 -35.46 7.69 6.75
N GLU A 341 -34.31 8.37 6.84
CA GLU A 341 -33.83 9.36 5.86
C GLU A 341 -32.69 8.82 4.98
N GLY A 342 -32.07 7.71 5.37
CA GLY A 342 -30.85 7.19 4.77
C GLY A 342 -29.58 7.92 5.22
N LEU A 343 -28.43 7.42 4.77
CA LEU A 343 -27.14 8.09 4.98
C LEU A 343 -27.07 9.36 4.10
N PRO A 344 -26.63 10.52 4.62
CA PRO A 344 -26.38 11.69 3.77
C PRO A 344 -25.25 11.38 2.78
N PRO A 345 -25.24 11.94 1.57
CA PRO A 345 -24.22 11.62 0.58
C PRO A 345 -22.84 12.16 0.99
N ALA A 346 -21.76 11.42 0.75
CA ALA A 346 -20.39 11.86 0.98
C ALA A 346 -20.06 13.10 0.13
N VAL A 347 -19.29 14.05 0.65
CA VAL A 347 -18.68 15.10 -0.18
C VAL A 347 -17.39 14.52 -0.78
N VAL A 348 -17.39 14.30 -2.10
CA VAL A 348 -16.27 13.63 -2.78
C VAL A 348 -15.32 14.66 -3.38
N TRP A 349 -14.03 14.42 -3.14
CA TRP A 349 -12.90 15.18 -3.67
C TRP A 349 -12.05 14.29 -4.57
N ARG A 350 -11.33 14.93 -5.50
CA ARG A 350 -10.28 14.33 -6.33
C ARG A 350 -8.95 15.02 -6.03
N LEU A 351 -7.95 14.22 -5.70
CA LEU A 351 -6.55 14.62 -5.71
C LEU A 351 -5.92 14.12 -7.01
N ARG A 352 -5.62 15.04 -7.94
CA ARG A 352 -4.93 14.74 -9.19
C ARG A 352 -3.44 15.05 -9.05
N PHE A 353 -2.61 14.16 -9.54
CA PHE A 353 -1.17 14.36 -9.71
C PHE A 353 -0.80 14.41 -11.19
N ASP A 354 -0.10 15.49 -11.57
CA ASP A 354 0.57 15.63 -12.86
C ASP A 354 2.07 15.86 -12.59
N PRO A 355 2.97 14.99 -13.09
CA PRO A 355 4.41 15.10 -12.84
C PRO A 355 5.04 16.44 -13.20
N ARG A 356 4.42 17.23 -14.09
CA ARG A 356 4.92 18.54 -14.53
C ARG A 356 4.29 19.70 -13.76
N ARG A 357 3.08 19.52 -13.23
CA ARG A 357 2.30 20.59 -12.58
C ARG A 357 2.18 20.44 -11.06
N GLY A 358 2.47 19.27 -10.51
CA GLY A 358 2.26 18.95 -9.10
C GLY A 358 0.84 18.44 -8.86
N PHE A 359 0.23 18.89 -7.77
CA PHE A 359 -1.07 18.42 -7.32
C PHE A 359 -2.19 19.43 -7.55
N GLU A 360 -3.38 18.91 -7.82
CA GLU A 360 -4.64 19.64 -7.91
C GLU A 360 -5.69 18.93 -7.05
N LEU A 361 -6.28 19.64 -6.09
CA LEU A 361 -7.36 19.16 -5.23
C LEU A 361 -8.65 19.89 -5.56
N PHE A 362 -9.71 19.16 -5.88
CA PHE A 362 -11.00 19.75 -6.23
C PHE A 362 -12.18 18.85 -5.81
N GLN A 363 -13.31 19.48 -5.49
CA GLN A 363 -14.54 18.77 -5.16
C GLN A 363 -15.25 18.34 -6.45
N THR A 364 -15.64 17.07 -6.56
CA THR A 364 -16.39 16.56 -7.73
C THR A 364 -17.91 16.57 -7.52
N GLY A 365 -18.37 16.54 -6.27
CA GLY A 365 -19.80 16.57 -5.98
C GLY A 365 -20.15 15.89 -4.67
N GLN A 366 -21.36 15.35 -4.61
CA GLN A 366 -21.84 14.54 -3.50
C GLN A 366 -22.28 13.17 -4.02
N VAL A 367 -21.88 12.10 -3.35
CA VAL A 367 -22.16 10.71 -3.76
C VAL A 367 -22.80 9.96 -2.59
N GLY A 368 -24.02 9.48 -2.79
CA GLY A 368 -24.77 8.68 -1.82
C GLY A 368 -24.28 7.23 -1.75
N LEU A 369 -25.22 6.31 -1.55
CA LEU A 369 -24.99 4.88 -1.72
C LEU A 369 -25.06 4.53 -3.20
N VAL A 370 -24.01 3.91 -3.72
CA VAL A 370 -23.95 3.31 -5.06
C VAL A 370 -23.49 1.88 -4.88
N ASP A 371 -24.30 0.91 -5.30
CA ASP A 371 -24.01 -0.52 -5.16
C ASP A 371 -23.61 -0.93 -3.73
N GLY A 372 -24.31 -0.40 -2.72
CA GLY A 372 -24.05 -0.65 -1.30
C GLY A 372 -22.83 0.07 -0.73
N ARG A 373 -22.16 0.93 -1.52
CA ARG A 373 -20.97 1.70 -1.10
C ARG A 373 -21.26 3.20 -1.02
N TRP A 374 -21.08 3.76 0.17
CA TRP A 374 -21.16 5.18 0.47
C TRP A 374 -19.95 5.92 -0.10
N GLY A 375 -20.20 7.01 -0.81
CA GLY A 375 -19.14 7.72 -1.54
C GLY A 375 -18.54 6.91 -2.70
N GLY A 376 -19.15 5.78 -3.05
CA GLY A 376 -18.64 4.81 -4.03
C GLY A 376 -17.45 3.96 -3.54
N VAL A 377 -17.14 3.97 -2.24
CA VAL A 377 -15.95 3.28 -1.69
C VAL A 377 -16.28 2.48 -0.42
N LEU A 378 -16.85 3.10 0.62
CA LEU A 378 -17.05 2.44 1.91
C LEU A 378 -18.36 1.66 1.96
N LYS A 379 -18.34 0.41 2.45
CA LYS A 379 -19.58 -0.36 2.67
C LYS A 379 -20.53 0.37 3.62
N GLU A 380 -21.83 0.31 3.34
CA GLU A 380 -22.86 0.99 4.13
C GLU A 380 -22.81 0.63 5.63
N ASN A 381 -22.63 -0.66 5.95
CA ASN A 381 -22.56 -1.15 7.32
C ASN A 381 -21.39 -0.53 8.10
N TYR A 382 -20.22 -0.39 7.47
CA TYR A 382 -19.07 0.27 8.09
C TYR A 382 -19.36 1.75 8.38
N VAL A 383 -20.01 2.45 7.44
CA VAL A 383 -20.40 3.86 7.65
C VAL A 383 -21.39 4.00 8.80
N ARG A 384 -22.39 3.12 8.86
CA ARG A 384 -23.36 3.08 9.97
C ARG A 384 -22.65 2.83 11.31
N TRP A 385 -21.74 1.87 11.36
CA TRP A 385 -20.91 1.61 12.55
C TRP A 385 -20.11 2.85 12.98
N ARG A 386 -19.46 3.56 12.05
CA ARG A 386 -18.74 4.82 12.33
C ARG A 386 -19.64 5.93 12.86
N MET A 387 -20.89 6.00 12.39
CA MET A 387 -21.87 6.97 12.87
C MET A 387 -22.53 6.54 14.20
N GLY A 388 -22.32 5.30 14.64
CA GLY A 388 -22.91 4.72 15.84
C GLY A 388 -24.38 4.36 15.70
N VAL A 389 -24.83 4.00 14.50
CA VAL A 389 -26.26 3.74 14.16
C VAL A 389 -26.54 2.31 13.72
#